data_AF-F0P2G3-F1
#
_entry.id   AF-F0P2G3-F1
#
_cell.length_a   1.000
_cell.length_b   1.000
_cell.length_c   1.000
_cell.angle_alpha   90.00
_cell.angle_beta   90.00
_cell.angle_gamma   90.00
#
_symmetry.space_group_name_H-M   'P 1'
#
loop_
_entity.id
_entity.type
_entity.pdbx_description
1 polymer ?
#
loop_
_entity_poly.entity_id
_entity_poly.type
_entity_poly.pdbx_seq_one_letter_code
_entity_poly.pdbx_strand_id
1 'polypeptide(L)'
;MISIENDRLDGFTLGQSKEETEQQKFDASLYRLEFEEQNGRPVLITVSVRDIPNFKLNGNEINFNNLEEFLKEENPLVDDYILVFTKYRLTLIPDFKEKLFAEVLIYDESVKDLYEESYDDYYLNLKE
;
A
#
# COMPACT_ATOMS: atom_id res chain seq x y z
N MET A 1 -12.56 6.50 5.63
CA MET A 1 -11.86 6.48 4.34
C MET A 1 -10.45 6.89 4.63
N ILE A 2 -9.50 6.02 4.31
CA ILE A 2 -8.07 6.26 4.55
C ILE A 2 -7.48 7.11 3.43
N SER A 3 -6.37 7.79 3.69
CA SER A 3 -5.64 8.63 2.75
C SER A 3 -4.16 8.27 2.73
N ILE A 4 -3.62 8.13 1.53
CA ILE A 4 -2.22 7.88 1.23
C ILE A 4 -1.65 9.11 0.53
N GLU A 5 -0.59 9.67 1.09
CA GLU A 5 0.13 10.82 0.55
C GLU A 5 1.64 10.61 0.77
N ASN A 6 2.38 10.43 -0.32
CA ASN A 6 3.81 10.08 -0.28
C ASN A 6 4.09 8.83 0.57
N ASP A 7 4.86 8.97 1.63
CA ASP A 7 5.28 7.97 2.60
C ASP A 7 4.31 7.84 3.80
N ARG A 8 3.07 8.33 3.65
CA ARG A 8 2.11 8.44 4.75
C ARG A 8 0.79 7.76 4.46
N LEU A 9 0.23 7.10 5.48
CA LEU A 9 -1.11 6.52 5.48
C LEU A 9 -1.83 6.93 6.76
N ASP A 10 -2.92 7.70 6.66
CA ASP A 10 -3.73 8.22 7.79
C ASP A 10 -2.91 8.81 8.96
N GLY A 11 -1.80 9.47 8.64
CA GLY A 11 -0.91 10.12 9.60
C GLY A 11 0.28 9.28 10.05
N PHE A 12 0.24 7.95 9.86
CA PHE A 12 1.42 7.10 9.98
C PHE A 12 2.43 7.46 8.90
N THR A 13 3.69 7.66 9.28
CA THR A 13 4.77 8.03 8.36
C THR A 13 5.79 6.90 8.37
N LEU A 14 6.11 6.34 7.21
CA LEU A 14 7.13 5.31 7.09
C LEU A 14 8.49 5.85 7.56
N GLY A 15 9.31 5.00 8.16
CA GLY A 15 10.58 5.37 8.78
C GLY A 15 10.48 6.08 10.13
N GLN A 16 9.27 6.44 10.60
CA GLN A 16 9.08 6.99 11.95
C GLN A 16 9.39 5.93 13.02
N SER A 17 9.80 6.36 14.21
CA SER A 17 10.11 5.41 15.28
C SER A 17 8.86 4.72 15.81
N LYS A 18 9.04 3.53 16.39
CA LYS A 18 7.96 2.83 17.09
C LYS A 18 7.36 3.66 18.23
N GLU A 19 8.17 4.36 19.00
CA GLU A 19 7.71 5.22 20.09
C GLU A 19 6.78 6.35 19.59
N GLU A 20 7.16 7.03 18.51
CA GLU A 20 6.31 8.06 17.88
C GLU A 20 5.01 7.47 17.30
N THR A 21 5.08 6.25 16.76
CA THR A 21 3.91 5.55 16.22
C THR A 21 2.92 5.18 17.32
N GLU A 22 3.40 4.67 18.45
CA GLU A 22 2.57 4.22 19.58
C GLU A 22 1.88 5.37 20.33
N GLN A 23 2.36 6.60 20.17
CA GLN A 23 1.68 7.79 20.68
C GLN A 23 0.39 8.12 19.91
N GLN A 24 0.24 7.59 18.69
CA GLN A 24 -0.93 7.82 17.85
C GLN A 24 -2.04 6.82 18.24
N LYS A 25 -3.27 7.32 18.42
CA LYS A 25 -4.44 6.44 18.64
C LYS A 25 -4.94 5.94 17.30
N PHE A 26 -4.97 4.63 17.12
CA PHE A 26 -5.50 4.00 15.92
C PHE A 26 -6.35 2.77 16.24
N ASP A 27 -7.16 2.37 15.26
CA ASP A 27 -7.95 1.16 15.35
C ASP A 27 -7.10 -0.06 14.98
N ALA A 28 -6.58 -0.74 15.99
CA ALA A 28 -5.77 -1.95 15.80
C ALA A 28 -6.55 -3.10 15.14
N SER A 29 -7.88 -3.02 15.00
CA SER A 29 -8.65 -3.99 14.20
C SER A 29 -8.44 -3.76 12.71
N LEU A 30 -8.30 -2.49 12.30
CA LEU A 30 -8.21 -2.06 10.90
C LEU A 30 -6.76 -1.96 10.39
N TYR A 31 -5.86 -1.44 11.22
CA TYR A 31 -4.46 -1.19 10.84
C TYR A 31 -3.56 -2.37 11.21
N ARG A 32 -2.59 -2.66 10.34
CA ARG A 32 -1.44 -3.53 10.61
C ARG A 32 -0.17 -2.72 10.39
N LEU A 33 0.74 -2.80 11.36
CA LEU A 33 1.98 -2.04 11.40
C LEU A 33 3.12 -3.03 11.58
N GLU A 34 4.12 -2.97 10.71
CA GLU A 34 5.34 -3.77 10.87
C GLU A 34 6.54 -2.88 11.09
N PHE A 35 7.41 -3.31 12.00
CA PHE A 35 8.58 -2.57 12.42
C PHE A 35 9.83 -3.40 12.21
N GLU A 36 10.90 -2.75 11.79
CA GLU A 36 12.22 -3.36 11.66
C GLU A 36 13.27 -2.53 12.40
N GLU A 37 14.32 -3.20 12.90
CA GLU A 37 15.43 -2.52 13.54
C GLU A 37 16.36 -1.89 12.51
N GLN A 38 16.44 -0.57 12.51
CA GLN A 38 17.36 0.19 11.67
C GLN A 38 18.22 1.11 12.53
N ASN A 39 19.55 0.99 12.41
CA ASN A 39 20.51 1.78 13.19
C ASN A 39 20.27 1.70 14.72
N GLY A 40 19.90 0.52 15.23
CA GLY A 40 19.67 0.28 16.66
C GLY A 40 18.34 0.84 17.19
N ARG A 41 17.39 1.20 16.32
CA ARG A 41 16.03 1.62 16.70
C ARG A 41 14.97 0.95 15.83
N PRO A 42 13.83 0.53 16.39
CA PRO A 42 12.70 0.03 15.61
C PRO A 42 12.00 1.17 14.88
N VAL A 43 11.86 1.04 13.56
CA VAL A 43 11.17 2.00 12.69
C VAL A 43 10.03 1.32 11.93
N LEU A 44 8.99 2.07 11.63
CA LEU A 44 7.82 1.60 10.89
C LEU A 44 8.19 1.39 9.41
N ILE A 45 8.14 0.14 8.94
CA ILE A 45 8.51 -0.21 7.56
C ILE A 45 7.32 -0.50 6.67
N THR A 46 6.19 -0.91 7.23
CA THR A 46 4.95 -1.13 6.46
C THR A 46 3.74 -0.69 7.27
N VAL A 47 2.74 -0.18 6.56
CA VAL A 47 1.40 0.12 7.10
C VAL A 47 0.39 -0.46 6.14
N SER A 48 -0.50 -1.32 6.63
CA SER A 48 -1.60 -1.84 5.83
C SER A 48 -2.96 -1.69 6.49
N VAL A 49 -3.97 -1.62 5.64
CA VAL A 49 -5.37 -1.53 5.99
C VAL A 49 -6.12 -2.57 5.17
N ARG A 50 -7.03 -3.30 5.82
CA ARG A 50 -7.75 -4.42 5.19
C ARG A 50 -9.23 -4.17 5.07
N ASP A 51 -9.83 -4.86 4.12
CA ASP A 51 -11.28 -4.96 3.92
C ASP A 51 -11.98 -3.60 3.77
N ILE A 52 -11.39 -2.70 2.98
CA ILE A 52 -11.93 -1.35 2.73
C ILE A 52 -12.47 -1.19 1.31
N PRO A 53 -13.60 -0.48 1.12
CA PRO A 53 -14.21 -0.32 -0.20
C PRO A 53 -13.52 0.76 -1.06
N ASN A 54 -12.79 1.69 -0.44
CA ASN A 54 -12.12 2.81 -1.09
C ASN A 54 -11.02 3.41 -0.22
N PHE A 55 -10.10 4.11 -0.87
CA PHE A 55 -9.07 4.93 -0.25
C PHE A 55 -8.81 6.18 -1.09
N LYS A 56 -8.09 7.15 -0.52
CA LYS A 56 -7.55 8.28 -1.26
C LYS A 56 -6.07 8.08 -1.53
N LEU A 57 -5.64 8.35 -2.76
CA LEU A 57 -4.24 8.41 -3.15
C LEU A 57 -3.95 9.80 -3.71
N ASN A 58 -3.09 10.56 -3.04
CA ASN A 58 -2.75 11.94 -3.42
C ASN A 58 -4.00 12.83 -3.66
N GLY A 59 -5.02 12.67 -2.81
CA GLY A 59 -6.29 13.40 -2.88
C GLY A 59 -7.35 12.80 -3.81
N ASN A 60 -7.00 11.86 -4.69
CA ASN A 60 -7.94 11.20 -5.60
C ASN A 60 -8.54 9.95 -4.95
N GLU A 61 -9.85 9.78 -5.02
CA GLU A 61 -10.52 8.58 -4.50
C GLU A 61 -10.34 7.41 -5.47
N ILE A 62 -9.90 6.26 -4.97
CA ILE A 62 -9.74 5.01 -5.71
C ILE A 62 -10.73 3.98 -5.16
N ASN A 63 -11.52 3.37 -6.03
CA ASN A 63 -12.53 2.34 -5.72
C ASN A 63 -12.83 1.47 -6.97
N PHE A 64 -13.67 0.45 -6.82
CA PHE A 64 -13.96 -0.48 -7.93
C PHE A 64 -14.71 0.13 -9.12
N ASN A 65 -15.27 1.35 -9.00
CA ASN A 65 -15.89 2.03 -10.14
C ASN A 65 -14.85 2.68 -11.07
N ASN A 66 -13.67 3.05 -10.55
CA ASN A 66 -12.60 3.67 -11.33
C ASN A 66 -11.29 2.86 -11.36
N LEU A 67 -11.27 1.69 -10.70
CA LEU A 67 -10.07 0.84 -10.62
C LEU A 67 -9.54 0.46 -12.02
N GLU A 68 -10.40 0.08 -12.97
CA GLU A 68 -9.95 -0.31 -14.31
C GLU A 68 -9.18 0.80 -15.03
N GLU A 69 -9.69 2.03 -14.97
CA GLU A 69 -9.03 3.20 -15.55
C GLU A 69 -7.71 3.50 -14.83
N PHE A 70 -7.73 3.47 -13.50
CA PHE A 70 -6.55 3.65 -12.67
C PHE A 70 -5.43 2.63 -12.98
N LEU A 71 -5.77 1.35 -13.17
CA LEU A 71 -4.80 0.31 -13.54
C LEU A 71 -4.21 0.52 -14.93
N LYS A 72 -5.00 1.01 -15.89
CA LYS A 72 -4.53 1.33 -17.24
C LYS A 72 -3.58 2.53 -17.24
N GLU A 73 -3.86 3.54 -16.42
CA GLU A 73 -3.05 4.75 -16.32
C GLU A 73 -1.72 4.52 -15.60
N GLU A 74 -1.75 3.82 -14.46
CA GLU A 74 -0.56 3.64 -13.62
C GLU A 74 0.28 2.42 -14.00
N ASN A 75 -0.30 1.45 -14.73
CA ASN A 75 0.36 0.24 -15.21
C ASN A 75 1.23 -0.45 -14.14
N PRO A 76 0.62 -0.93 -13.03
CA PRO A 76 1.37 -1.53 -11.93
C PRO A 76 2.01 -2.86 -12.35
N LEU A 77 3.01 -3.27 -11.57
CA LEU A 77 3.53 -4.62 -11.62
C LEU A 77 2.47 -5.59 -11.08
N VAL A 78 2.41 -6.81 -11.62
CA VAL A 78 1.39 -7.80 -11.23
C VAL A 78 2.01 -9.15 -10.93
N ASP A 79 1.63 -9.69 -9.77
CA ASP A 79 1.95 -11.05 -9.32
C ASP A 79 0.67 -11.67 -8.77
N ASP A 80 0.07 -12.57 -9.55
CA ASP A 80 -1.24 -13.17 -9.33
C ASP A 80 -2.35 -12.14 -9.00
N TYR A 81 -2.61 -11.93 -7.71
CA TYR A 81 -3.65 -11.04 -7.18
C TYR A 81 -3.10 -9.79 -6.50
N ILE A 82 -1.79 -9.56 -6.61
CA ILE A 82 -1.06 -8.48 -5.99
C ILE A 82 -0.68 -7.47 -7.08
N LEU A 83 -1.04 -6.21 -6.85
CA LEU A 83 -0.73 -5.10 -7.73
C LEU A 83 0.27 -4.19 -7.02
N VAL A 84 1.46 -4.00 -7.58
CA VAL A 84 2.52 -3.17 -6.99
C VAL A 84 2.73 -1.92 -7.82
N PHE A 85 2.53 -0.77 -7.19
CA PHE A 85 2.71 0.56 -7.75
C PHE A 85 3.99 1.17 -7.19
N THR A 86 5.12 0.89 -7.83
CA THR A 86 6.47 1.29 -7.38
C THR A 86 6.59 2.80 -7.16
N LYS A 87 6.00 3.61 -8.04
CA LYS A 87 5.92 5.08 -7.93
C LYS A 87 5.38 5.56 -6.58
N TYR A 88 4.48 4.80 -5.98
CA TYR A 88 3.81 5.15 -4.73
C TYR A 88 4.28 4.28 -3.55
N ARG A 89 5.17 3.30 -3.77
CA ARG A 89 5.50 2.22 -2.83
C ARG A 89 4.25 1.63 -2.19
N LEU A 90 3.29 1.31 -3.06
CA LEU A 90 1.94 0.89 -2.71
C LEU A 90 1.67 -0.49 -3.29
N THR A 91 1.10 -1.35 -2.46
CA THR A 91 0.61 -2.67 -2.85
C THR A 91 -0.89 -2.74 -2.62
N LEU A 92 -1.63 -3.20 -3.62
CA LEU A 92 -3.07 -3.45 -3.54
C LEU A 92 -3.36 -4.93 -3.76
N ILE A 93 -4.21 -5.49 -2.90
CA ILE A 93 -4.82 -6.81 -3.09
C ILE A 93 -6.33 -6.59 -3.29
N PRO A 94 -6.80 -6.43 -4.53
CA PRO A 94 -8.22 -6.25 -4.82
C PRO A 94 -9.00 -7.57 -4.71
N ASP A 95 -10.15 -7.55 -4.04
CA ASP A 95 -11.18 -8.58 -4.15
C ASP A 95 -12.24 -8.13 -5.17
N PHE A 96 -12.10 -8.61 -6.41
CA PHE A 96 -13.05 -8.29 -7.49
C PHE A 96 -14.45 -8.84 -7.28
N LYS A 97 -14.61 -9.88 -6.46
CA LYS A 97 -15.91 -10.49 -6.19
C LYS A 97 -16.68 -9.63 -5.19
N GLU A 98 -16.05 -9.28 -4.07
CA GLU A 98 -16.65 -8.47 -3.00
C GLU A 98 -16.55 -6.97 -3.28
N LYS A 99 -15.81 -6.57 -4.32
CA LYS A 99 -15.58 -5.18 -4.75
C LYS A 99 -15.01 -4.31 -3.64
N LEU A 100 -14.02 -4.84 -2.95
CA LEU A 100 -13.25 -4.15 -1.91
C LEU A 100 -11.77 -4.45 -2.05
N PHE A 101 -10.92 -3.64 -1.40
CA PHE A 101 -9.50 -3.93 -1.28
C PHE A 101 -9.31 -4.80 -0.05
N ALA A 102 -8.93 -6.06 -0.25
CA ALA A 102 -8.60 -6.98 0.83
C ALA A 102 -7.39 -6.46 1.61
N GLU A 103 -6.44 -5.82 0.92
CA GLU A 103 -5.35 -5.09 1.55
C GLU A 103 -4.92 -3.89 0.71
N VAL A 104 -4.68 -2.78 1.40
CA VAL A 104 -4.00 -1.57 0.90
C VAL A 104 -2.78 -1.36 1.79
N LEU A 105 -1.59 -1.51 1.24
CA LEU A 105 -0.33 -1.48 1.99
C LEU A 105 0.63 -0.46 1.38
N ILE A 106 1.25 0.37 2.21
CA ILE A 106 2.44 1.14 1.81
C ILE A 106 3.67 0.60 2.51
N TYR A 107 4.83 0.69 1.85
CA TYR A 107 6.10 0.19 2.35
C TYR A 107 7.22 1.24 2.23
N ASP A 108 8.18 1.16 3.15
CA ASP A 108 9.34 2.05 3.19
C ASP A 108 10.34 1.72 2.07
N GLU A 109 11.11 2.72 1.64
CA GLU A 109 12.17 2.55 0.64
C GLU A 109 13.16 1.43 1.00
N SER A 110 13.46 1.29 2.29
CA SER A 110 14.44 0.31 2.79
C SER A 110 14.06 -1.14 2.53
N VAL A 111 12.79 -1.42 2.26
CA VAL A 111 12.28 -2.78 1.99
C VAL A 111 11.74 -2.93 0.57
N LYS A 112 11.93 -1.94 -0.31
CA LYS A 112 11.37 -1.97 -1.67
C LYS A 112 11.75 -3.22 -2.45
N ASP A 113 12.96 -3.73 -2.24
CA ASP A 113 13.47 -4.87 -2.99
C ASP A 113 12.61 -6.13 -2.73
N LEU A 114 12.01 -6.24 -1.54
CA LEU A 114 11.07 -7.31 -1.19
C LEU A 114 9.74 -7.24 -1.97
N TYR A 115 9.38 -6.06 -2.47
CA TYR A 115 8.12 -5.79 -3.17
C TYR A 115 8.30 -5.56 -4.67
N GLU A 116 9.50 -5.21 -5.14
CA GLU A 116 9.74 -4.79 -6.52
C GLU A 116 10.63 -5.77 -7.30
N GLU A 117 11.61 -6.43 -6.67
CA GLU A 117 12.63 -7.23 -7.39
C GLU A 117 12.10 -8.55 -7.99
N SER A 118 10.94 -9.06 -7.54
CA SER A 118 10.35 -10.28 -8.09
C SER A 118 9.58 -10.08 -9.42
N TYR A 119 9.47 -8.84 -9.91
CA TYR A 119 8.54 -8.47 -10.97
C TYR A 119 9.21 -8.09 -12.31
N ASP A 120 10.52 -8.30 -12.45
CA ASP A 120 11.27 -7.99 -13.68
C ASP A 120 10.71 -8.67 -14.96
N ASP A 121 9.83 -9.68 -14.83
CA ASP A 121 9.32 -10.49 -15.95
C ASP A 121 7.80 -10.40 -16.24
N TYR A 122 6.98 -9.66 -15.49
CA TYR A 122 5.51 -9.65 -15.67
C TYR A 122 4.89 -8.27 -15.86
N TYR A 123 4.85 -7.80 -17.10
CA TYR A 123 3.95 -6.70 -17.50
C TYR A 123 2.55 -7.24 -17.79
N LEU A 124 1.52 -6.55 -17.27
CA LEU A 124 0.13 -6.73 -17.68
C LEU A 124 0.01 -6.53 -19.19
N ASN A 125 -0.08 -7.61 -19.95
CA ASN A 125 -0.54 -7.57 -21.33
C ASN A 125 -2.07 -7.35 -21.34
N LEU A 126 -2.51 -6.15 -20.94
CA LEU A 126 -3.85 -5.66 -21.22
C LEU A 126 -3.88 -5.12 -22.66
N LYS A 127 -3.59 -5.97 -23.64
CA LYS A 127 -3.84 -5.65 -25.05
C LYS A 127 -5.14 -6.30 -25.48
N GLU A 128 -6.09 -5.41 -25.74
CA GLU A 128 -7.36 -5.48 -26.51
C GLU A 128 -7.80 -6.82 -27.09
#